data_AF-A0A9E5CU35-F1
#
_entry.id   AF-A0A9E5CU35-F1
#
_cell.length_a   1.000
_cell.length_b   1.000
_cell.length_c   1.000
_cell.angle_alpha   90.00
_cell.angle_beta   90.00
_cell.angle_gamma   90.00
#
_symmetry.space_group_name_H-M   'P 1'
#
loop_
_entity.id
_entity.type
_entity.pdbx_description
1 polymer ?
#
loop_
_entity_poly.entity_id
_entity_poly.type
_entity_poly.pdbx_seq_one_letter_code
_entity_poly.pdbx_strand_id
1 'polypeptide(L)' 'NCRSVNLAGWLFVAGVALFSGSLYALAMTGVGAFGAIAPLGGLSLMAAWALLAVGALRR' A
#
# COMPACT_ATOMS: atom_id res chain seq x y z
N ASN A 1 9.02 -1.75 19.67
CA ASN A 1 8.13 -1.40 18.53
C ASN A 1 8.81 -1.19 17.18
N CYS A 2 10.15 -1.27 17.07
CA CYS A 2 10.84 -0.96 15.81
C CYS A 2 10.46 -1.90 14.65
N ARG A 3 10.11 -3.17 14.94
CA ARG A 3 9.66 -4.13 13.92
C ARG A 3 8.34 -3.73 13.23
N SER A 4 7.34 -3.28 13.99
CA SER A 4 6.03 -2.87 13.45
C SER A 4 6.14 -1.63 12.55
N VAL A 5 6.99 -0.67 12.94
CA VAL A 5 7.23 0.55 12.16
C VAL A 5 8.00 0.24 10.87
N ASN A 6 8.99 -0.66 10.92
CA ASN A 6 9.70 -1.10 9.71
C ASN A 6 8.76 -1.84 8.74
N LEU A 7 7.89 -2.73 9.25
CA LEU A 7 6.87 -3.39 8.45
C LEU A 7 5.89 -2.40 7.82
N ALA A 8 5.44 -1.39 8.57
CA ALA A 8 4.59 -0.31 8.05
C ALA A 8 5.29 0.43 6.89
N GLY A 9 6.57 0.77 7.04
CA GLY A 9 7.35 1.43 5.98
C GLY A 9 7.39 0.62 4.68
N TRP A 10 7.64 -0.68 4.77
CA TRP A 10 7.63 -1.56 3.59
C TRP A 10 6.24 -1.68 2.95
N LEU A 11 5.17 -1.77 3.76
CA LEU A 11 3.79 -1.81 3.28
C LEU A 11 3.36 -0.50 2.61
N PHE A 12 3.88 0.66 3.07
CA PHE A 12 3.69 1.94 2.40
C PHE A 12 4.33 1.94 1.01
N VAL A 13 5.60 1.56 0.91
CA VAL A 13 6.31 1.54 -0.38
C VAL A 13 5.65 0.57 -1.36
N ALA A 14 5.36 -0.65 -0.92
CA ALA A 14 4.70 -1.66 -1.75
C ALA A 14 3.28 -1.22 -2.15
N GLY A 15 2.51 -0.67 -1.22
CA GLY A 15 1.15 -0.19 -1.46
C GLY A 15 1.10 0.95 -2.46
N VAL A 16 1.98 1.95 -2.33
CA VAL A 16 2.08 3.08 -3.28
C VAL A 16 2.50 2.59 -4.66
N ALA A 17 3.50 1.73 -4.75
CA ALA A 17 4.00 1.20 -6.02
C ALA A 17 2.91 0.39 -6.75
N LEU A 18 2.20 -0.50 -6.05
CA LEU A 18 1.10 -1.30 -6.60
C LEU A 18 -0.09 -0.43 -7.01
N PHE A 19 -0.49 0.52 -6.15
CA PHE A 19 -1.62 1.41 -6.41
C PHE A 19 -1.34 2.32 -7.61
N SER A 20 -0.29 3.14 -7.54
CA SER A 20 0.06 4.09 -8.59
C SER A 20 0.47 3.38 -9.88
N GLY A 21 1.28 2.31 -9.77
CA GLY A 21 1.71 1.51 -10.92
C GLY A 21 0.53 0.89 -11.68
N SER A 22 -0.47 0.35 -10.97
CA SER A 22 -1.67 -0.19 -11.59
C SER A 22 -2.49 0.86 -12.34
N LEU A 23 -2.61 2.07 -11.78
CA LEU A 23 -3.34 3.17 -12.42
C LEU A 23 -2.60 3.72 -13.63
N TYR A 24 -1.26 3.81 -13.58
CA TYR A 24 -0.45 4.14 -14.75
C TYR A 24 -0.58 3.10 -15.84
N ALA A 25 -0.50 1.81 -15.49
CA ALA A 25 -0.70 0.72 -16.44
C ALA A 25 -2.11 0.77 -17.06
N LEU A 26 -3.15 0.99 -16.26
CA LEU A 26 -4.53 1.17 -16.71
C LEU A 26 -4.64 2.37 -17.67
N ALA A 27 -4.05 3.51 -17.33
CA ALA A 27 -4.11 4.73 -18.13
C ALA A 27 -3.39 4.59 -19.48
N MET A 28 -2.26 3.85 -19.53
CA MET A 28 -1.52 3.65 -20.77
C MET A 28 -2.08 2.52 -21.64
N THR A 29 -2.57 1.44 -21.04
CA THR A 29 -3.03 0.25 -21.79
C THR A 29 -4.53 0.20 -22.03
N GLY A 30 -5.32 0.93 -21.25
CA GLY A 30 -6.79 0.85 -21.26
C GLY A 30 -7.35 -0.48 -20.72
N VAL A 31 -6.49 -1.39 -20.22
CA VAL A 31 -6.91 -2.72 -19.78
C VAL A 31 -7.50 -2.63 -18.37
N GLY A 32 -8.82 -2.73 -18.27
CA GLY A 32 -9.58 -2.63 -17.01
C GLY A 32 -9.15 -3.61 -15.91
N ALA A 33 -8.48 -4.71 -16.24
CA ALA A 33 -7.96 -5.67 -15.26
C ALA A 33 -6.90 -5.05 -14.32
N PHE A 34 -6.12 -4.06 -14.78
CA PHE A 34 -5.20 -3.33 -13.90
C PHE A 34 -5.94 -2.53 -12.81
N GLY A 35 -7.18 -2.11 -13.08
CA GLY A 35 -8.03 -1.46 -12.08
C GLY A 35 -8.36 -2.36 -10.87
N ALA A 36 -8.40 -3.68 -11.06
CA ALA A 36 -8.61 -4.63 -9.96
C ALA A 36 -7.37 -4.80 -9.05
N ILE A 37 -6.19 -4.35 -9.49
CA ILE A 37 -4.95 -4.39 -8.70
C ILE A 37 -4.87 -3.19 -7.74
N ALA A 38 -5.45 -2.05 -8.12
CA ALA A 38 -5.50 -0.84 -7.28
C ALA A 38 -6.06 -1.10 -5.86
N PRO A 39 -7.20 -1.78 -5.65
CA PRO A 39 -7.71 -2.03 -4.30
C PRO A 39 -6.74 -2.86 -3.44
N LEU A 40 -5.93 -3.76 -4.02
CA LEU A 40 -4.89 -4.49 -3.26
C LEU A 40 -3.79 -3.55 -2.75
N GLY A 41 -3.35 -2.60 -3.59
CA GLY A 41 -2.42 -1.54 -3.17
C GLY A 41 -3.00 -0.64 -2.07
N GLY A 42 -4.29 -0.30 -2.19
CA GLY A 42 -5.03 0.44 -1.16
C GLY A 42 -5.13 -0.30 0.18
N LEU A 43 -5.41 -1.60 0.16
CA LEU A 43 -5.45 -2.43 1.38
C LEU A 43 -4.07 -2.49 2.06
N SER A 44 -2.98 -2.58 1.29
CA SER A 44 -1.61 -2.50 1.82
C SER A 44 -1.36 -1.17 2.53
N LEU A 45 -1.80 -0.06 1.93
CA LEU A 45 -1.71 1.28 2.54
C LEU A 45 -2.50 1.38 3.85
N MET A 46 -3.72 0.84 3.90
CA MET A 46 -4.52 0.84 5.13
C MET A 46 -3.87 -0.01 6.24
N ALA A 47 -3.32 -1.18 5.89
CA ALA A 47 -2.58 -2.03 6.82
C ALA A 47 -1.30 -1.33 7.34
N ALA A 48 -0.60 -0.60 6.47
CA ALA A 48 0.58 0.19 6.85
C ALA A 48 0.23 1.26 7.91
N TRP A 49 -0.86 2.02 7.70
CA TRP A 49 -1.35 3.00 8.66
C TRP A 49 -1.75 2.37 9.99
N ALA A 50 -2.44 1.22 9.98
CA ALA A 50 -2.80 0.51 11.19
C ALA A 50 -1.57 0.06 12.00
N LEU A 51 -0.55 -0.48 11.32
CA LEU A 51 0.71 -0.90 11.96
C LEU A 51 1.51 0.29 12.50
N LEU A 52 1.49 1.42 11.79
CA LEU A 52 2.13 2.65 12.24
C LEU A 52 1.45 3.19 13.51
N ALA A 53 0.11 3.24 13.53
CA ALA A 53 -0.68 3.65 14.67
C ALA A 53 -0.41 2.75 15.89
N VAL A 54 -0.41 1.42 15.70
CA VAL A 54 -0.06 0.46 16.77
C VAL A 54 1.37 0.66 17.26
N GLY A 55 2.31 0.90 16.36
CA GLY A 55 3.70 1.18 16.70
C GLY A 55 3.88 2.46 17.53
N ALA A 56 3.06 3.48 17.26
CA ALA A 56 3.02 4.74 18.00
C ALA A 56 2.30 4.61 19.36
N LEU A 57 1.17 3.91 19.41
CA LEU A 57 0.36 3.69 20.63
C LEU A 57 1.05 2.78 21.66
N ARG A 58 1.86 1.82 21.19
CA ARG A 58 2.63 0.94 22.08
C ARG A 58 3.96 1.56 22.52
N ARG A 59 4.27 2.78 22.06
CA ARG A 59 5.55 3.47 22.34
C ARG A 59 5.42 4.27 23.61
#